data_AF-A0A6I3UWA2-F1
#
_entry.id   AF-A0A6I3UWA2-F1
#
_cell.length_a   1.000
_cell.length_b   1.000
_cell.length_c   1.000
_cell.angle_alpha   90.00
_cell.angle_beta   90.00
_cell.angle_gamma   90.00
#
_symmetry.space_group_name_H-M   'P 1'
#
loop_
_entity.id
_entity.type
_entity.pdbx_description
1 polymer ?
#
loop_
_entity_poly.entity_id
_entity_poly.type
_entity_poly.pdbx_seq_one_letter_code
_entity_poly.pdbx_strand_id
1 'polypeptide(L)'
;DYHDLVRIFFKYGEDKFSKQIARKIEQAREVKPIETTTELAESIKSAKPAKELKKKGHPAKQIFQAIRIEVNDELGAADES
;
A
#
# COMPACT_ATOMS: atom_id res chain seq x y z
N ASP A 1 -6.68 0.02 9.65
CA ASP A 1 -5.83 -0.93 10.42
C ASP A 1 -5.20 -1.98 9.49
N TYR A 2 -4.62 -3.08 9.97
CA TYR A 2 -4.11 -4.17 9.11
C TYR A 2 -5.19 -4.71 8.15
N HIS A 3 -6.40 -4.97 8.65
CA HIS A 3 -7.47 -5.56 7.86
C HIS A 3 -7.93 -4.63 6.74
N ASP A 4 -8.01 -3.33 7.02
CA ASP A 4 -8.29 -2.30 6.01
C ASP A 4 -7.20 -2.25 4.94
N LEU A 5 -5.92 -2.23 5.35
CA LEU A 5 -4.81 -2.21 4.40
C LEU A 5 -4.86 -3.43 3.48
N VAL A 6 -5.13 -4.62 4.02
CA VAL A 6 -5.30 -5.83 3.21
C VAL A 6 -6.48 -5.70 2.26
N ARG A 7 -7.64 -5.22 2.74
CA ARG A 7 -8.84 -5.02 1.92
C ARG A 7 -8.55 -4.07 0.76
N ILE A 8 -7.96 -2.91 1.02
CA ILE A 8 -7.65 -1.87 0.04
C ILE A 8 -6.66 -2.40 -1.01
N PHE A 9 -5.54 -2.99 -0.56
CA PHE A 9 -4.51 -3.51 -1.47
C PHE A 9 -5.01 -4.67 -2.31
N PHE A 10 -5.88 -5.51 -1.76
CA PHE A 10 -6.49 -6.60 -2.50
C PHE A 10 -7.52 -6.10 -3.52
N LYS A 11 -8.42 -5.20 -3.11
CA LYS A 11 -9.50 -4.67 -3.94
C LYS A 11 -8.98 -3.85 -5.12
N TYR A 12 -7.98 -3.00 -4.90
CA TYR A 12 -7.54 -2.02 -5.89
C TYR A 12 -6.09 -2.18 -6.36
N GLY A 13 -5.26 -2.93 -5.64
CA GLY A 13 -3.84 -3.09 -5.95
C GLY A 13 -3.52 -4.26 -6.88
N GLU A 14 -4.43 -5.24 -7.02
CA GLU A 14 -4.20 -6.48 -7.80
C GLU A 14 -2.89 -7.20 -7.41
N ASP A 15 -2.42 -7.00 -6.18
CA ASP A 15 -1.11 -7.44 -5.72
C ASP A 15 -1.25 -8.66 -4.82
N LYS A 16 -0.72 -9.80 -5.27
CA LYS A 16 -0.76 -11.06 -4.50
C LYS A 16 -0.02 -10.97 -3.15
N PHE A 17 0.81 -9.95 -2.94
CA PHE A 17 1.54 -9.71 -1.69
C PHE A 17 0.81 -8.76 -0.74
N SER A 18 -0.47 -8.43 -0.99
CA SER A 18 -1.28 -7.51 -0.16
C SER A 18 -1.15 -7.75 1.35
N LYS A 19 -1.26 -9.01 1.79
CA LYS A 19 -1.12 -9.39 3.21
C LYS A 19 0.27 -9.09 3.79
N GLN A 20 1.33 -9.38 3.02
CA GLN A 20 2.71 -9.15 3.45
C GLN A 20 3.04 -7.66 3.50
N ILE A 21 2.56 -6.91 2.50
CA ILE A 21 2.73 -5.46 2.42
C ILE A 21 2.03 -4.77 3.58
N ALA A 22 0.76 -5.12 3.85
CA ALA A 22 0.02 -4.59 4.99
C ALA A 22 0.74 -4.85 6.32
N ARG A 23 1.26 -6.08 6.51
CA ARG A 23 2.00 -6.42 7.73
C ARG A 23 3.31 -5.62 7.87
N LYS A 24 4.04 -5.40 6.77
CA LYS A 24 5.25 -4.58 6.79
C LYS A 24 4.97 -3.11 7.10
N ILE A 25 3.87 -2.57 6.56
CA ILE A 25 3.45 -1.20 6.85
C ILE A 25 3.04 -1.04 8.31
N GLU A 26 2.28 -1.99 8.86
CA GLU A 26 1.91 -2.00 10.28
C GLU A 26 3.16 -2.04 11.18
N GLN A 27 4.08 -2.96 10.92
CA GLN A 27 5.35 -3.05 11.65
C GLN A 27 6.19 -1.77 11.55
N ALA A 28 6.23 -1.13 10.38
CA ALA A 28 6.93 0.14 10.23
C ALA A 28 6.27 1.25 11.07
N ARG A 29 4.94 1.29 11.10
CA ARG A 29 4.14 2.25 11.88
C ARG A 29 4.25 2.06 13.38
N GLU A 30 4.48 0.83 13.86
CA GLU A 30 4.77 0.54 15.27
C GLU A 30 6.08 1.20 15.74
N VAL A 31 7.05 1.37 14.84
CA VAL A 31 8.33 2.03 15.15
C VAL A 31 8.21 3.54 14.98
N LYS A 32 7.66 4.01 13.86
CA LYS A 32 7.41 5.43 13.61
C LYS A 32 6.31 5.65 12.57
N PRO A 33 5.59 6.78 12.61
CA PRO A 33 4.70 7.17 11.52
C PRO A 33 5.42 7.18 10.17
N ILE A 34 4.71 6.78 9.12
CA ILE A 34 5.19 6.89 7.74
C ILE A 34 4.74 8.25 7.22
N GLU A 35 5.68 9.14 6.95
CA GLU A 35 5.39 10.54 6.62
C GLU A 35 5.66 10.85 5.14
N THR A 36 6.48 10.03 4.50
CA THR A 36 6.86 10.25 3.10
C THR A 36 6.51 9.07 2.19
N THR A 37 6.32 9.38 0.91
CA THR A 37 6.09 8.36 -0.12
C THR A 37 7.29 7.43 -0.28
N THR A 38 8.52 7.93 -0.07
CA THR A 38 9.73 7.11 -0.14
C THR A 38 9.75 6.04 0.96
N GLU A 39 9.41 6.41 2.21
CA GLU A 39 9.33 5.44 3.32
C GLU A 39 8.29 4.36 3.08
N LEU A 40 7.13 4.76 2.54
CA LEU A 40 6.09 3.82 2.16
C LEU A 40 6.58 2.88 1.04
N ALA A 41 7.24 3.43 0.02
CA ALA A 41 7.79 2.65 -1.07
C ALA A 41 8.82 1.62 -0.61
N GLU A 42 9.72 1.99 0.30
CA GLU A 42 10.70 1.07 0.88
C GLU A 42 10.04 -0.03 1.70
N SER A 43 9.01 0.31 2.50
CA SER A 43 8.23 -0.68 3.24
C SER A 43 7.59 -1.71 2.31
N ILE A 44 7.00 -1.27 1.20
CA ILE A 44 6.40 -2.15 0.18
C ILE A 44 7.46 -3.00 -0.51
N LYS A 45 8.61 -2.44 -0.86
CA LYS A 45 9.72 -3.19 -1.48
C LYS A 45 10.25 -4.28 -0.56
N SER A 46 10.40 -3.98 0.73
CA SER A 46 10.87 -4.94 1.75
C SER A 46 9.92 -6.13 1.95
N ALA A 47 8.65 -5.97 1.58
CA ALA A 47 7.64 -7.03 1.65
C ALA A 47 7.69 -8.00 0.47
N LYS A 48 8.46 -7.69 -0.58
CA LYS A 48 8.47 -8.44 -1.85
C LYS A 48 9.79 -9.19 -2.04
N PRO A 49 9.75 -10.40 -2.63
CA PRO A 49 10.97 -11.12 -2.99
C PRO A 49 11.74 -10.39 -4.10
N ALA A 50 13.07 -10.54 -4.12
CA ALA A 50 13.95 -9.87 -5.08
C ALA A 50 13.56 -10.08 -6.55
N LYS A 51 12.96 -11.23 -6.89
CA LYS A 51 12.45 -11.52 -8.25
C LYS A 51 11.33 -10.57 -8.67
N GLU A 52 10.46 -10.17 -7.74
CA GLU A 52 9.35 -9.26 -8.01
C GLU A 52 9.84 -7.81 -8.12
N LEU A 53 10.88 -7.43 -7.36
CA LEU A 53 11.51 -6.12 -7.44
C LEU A 53 12.20 -5.84 -8.78
N LYS A 54 12.66 -6.90 -9.47
CA LYS A 54 13.33 -6.82 -10.78
C LYS A 54 12.37 -6.78 -11.97
N LYS A 55 11.07 -6.94 -11.74
CA LYS A 55 10.08 -6.83 -12.82
C LYS A 55 10.04 -5.40 -13.36
N LYS A 56 9.61 -5.25 -14.62
CA LYS A 56 9.45 -3.93 -15.24
C LYS A 56 8.44 -3.08 -14.47
N GLY A 57 8.81 -1.84 -14.17
CA GLY A 57 7.97 -0.88 -13.46
C GLY A 57 8.32 -0.75 -11.98
N HIS A 58 7.80 0.30 -11.33
CA HIS A 58 8.08 0.52 -9.91
C HIS A 58 7.29 -0.48 -9.04
N PRO A 59 7.94 -1.27 -8.15
CA PRO A 59 7.28 -2.34 -7.39
C PRO A 59 6.14 -1.88 -6.49
N ALA A 60 6.13 -0.61 -6.07
CA ALA A 60 5.08 -0.05 -5.24
C ALA A 60 3.91 0.58 -6.01
N LYS A 61 3.99 0.69 -7.36
CA LYS A 61 3.04 1.46 -8.18
C LYS A 61 1.58 1.04 -7.92
N GLN A 62 1.32 -0.26 -7.91
CA GLN A 62 0.00 -0.85 -7.67
C GLN A 62 -0.57 -0.46 -6.30
N ILE A 63 0.26 -0.48 -5.26
CA ILE A 63 -0.16 -0.11 -3.91
C ILE A 63 -0.46 1.39 -3.80
N PHE A 64 0.36 2.24 -4.43
CA PHE A 64 0.06 3.69 -4.50
C PHE A 64 -1.24 3.97 -5.26
N GLN A 65 -1.50 3.23 -6.34
CA GLN A 65 -2.77 3.32 -7.06
C GLN A 65 -3.95 2.92 -6.16
N ALA A 66 -3.81 1.83 -5.40
CA ALA A 66 -4.84 1.37 -4.48
C ALA A 66 -5.19 2.40 -3.41
N ILE A 67 -4.15 2.99 -2.79
CA ILE A 67 -4.32 4.05 -1.78
C ILE A 67 -5.00 5.27 -2.39
N ARG A 68 -4.57 5.71 -3.58
CA ARG A 68 -5.17 6.85 -4.26
C ARG A 68 -6.65 6.63 -4.56
N ILE A 69 -7.04 5.42 -4.98
CA ILE A 69 -8.44 5.11 -5.26
C ILE A 69 -9.24 5.15 -3.96
N GLU A 70 -8.83 4.46 -2.90
CA GLU A 70 -9.56 4.47 -1.61
C GLU A 70 -9.71 5.90 -1.06
N VAL A 71 -8.63 6.68 -1.03
CA VAL A 71 -8.66 8.06 -0.51
C VAL A 71 -9.58 8.95 -1.35
N ASN A 72 -9.54 8.81 -2.67
CA ASN A 72 -10.41 9.61 -3.54
C ASN A 72 -11.88 9.17 -3.45
N ASP A 73 -12.16 7.86 -3.33
CA ASP A 73 -13.51 7.33 -3.14
C ASP A 73 -14.11 7.85 -1.82
N GLU A 74 -13.31 7.91 -0.74
CA GLU A 74 -13.74 8.50 0.54
C GLU A 74 -13.98 10.00 0.46
N LEU A 75 -13.11 10.75 -0.23
CA LEU A 75 -13.28 12.20 -0.41
C LEU A 75 -14.51 12.54 -1.27
N GLY A 76 -14.75 11.79 -2.35
CA GLY A 76 -15.94 11.98 -3.18
C GLY A 76 -17.24 11.74 -2.43
N ALA A 77 -17.27 10.75 -1.53
CA ALA A 77 -18.43 10.50 -0.68
C ALA A 77 -18.63 11.60 0.39
N ALA A 78 -17.55 12.20 0.90
CA ALA A 78 -17.61 13.27 1.89
C ALA A 78 -18.08 14.62 1.30
N ASP A 79 -17.75 14.91 0.04
CA ASP A 79 -18.17 16.13 -0.66
C ASP A 79 -19.66 16.10 -1.10
N GLU A 80 -20.29 14.93 -1.17
CA GLU A 80 -21.72 14.77 -1.52
C GLU A 80 -22.67 14.81 -0.31
N SER A 81 -22.17 15.05 0.91
CA SER A 81 -22.95 15.07 2.16
C SER A 81 -23.18 16.46 2.77
#